data_AF-A0A7S1F856-F1
#
_entry.id   AF-A0A7S1F856-F1
#
_cell.length_a   1.000
_cell.length_b   1.000
_cell.length_c   1.000
_cell.angle_alpha   90.00
_cell.angle_beta   90.00
_cell.angle_gamma   90.00
#
_symmetry.space_group_name_H-M   'P 1'
#
loop_
_entity.id
_entity.type
_entity.pdbx_description
1 polymer ?
#
loop_
_entity_poly.entity_id
_entity_poly.type
_entity_poly.pdbx_seq_one_letter_code
_entity_poly.pdbx_strand_id
1 'polypeptide(L)'
;VRGCLLASLCLFCVLVGAWTGFTVYDHFFAHYWFSANGGAYVNVVPTEPATGYADAGKIVFTDESKVDVRRALGYRDRLTYCVAPISDGTLSTSVQFWATGMECCSARGSFTCDDTFNTKARSGFVIRDVSEHRRDQHYYYMKAVRQAEAAFGITSTDPIFVRWVKDPEKMETNYWRTGFGVLLVSVIVALLFCIFVISLIFSSWLGYRWWTVGRKAFGERFQAPVLPDPPVP
;
A
#
# COMPACT_ATOMS: atom_id res chain seq x y z
N VAL A 1 -19.98 19.15 27.72
CA VAL A 1 -18.55 19.28 27.38
C VAL A 1 -17.79 17.95 27.40
N ARG A 2 -17.75 17.20 28.52
CA ARG A 2 -16.99 15.93 28.61
C ARG A 2 -17.47 14.81 27.66
N GLY A 3 -18.80 14.62 27.52
CA GLY A 3 -19.35 13.66 26.56
C GLY A 3 -19.08 14.03 25.10
N CYS A 4 -19.05 15.33 24.78
CA CYS A 4 -18.75 15.82 23.43
C CYS A 4 -17.31 15.50 23.00
N LEU A 5 -16.34 15.57 23.91
CA LEU A 5 -14.93 15.28 23.64
C LEU A 5 -14.68 13.79 23.35
N LEU A 6 -15.34 12.90 24.10
CA LEU A 6 -15.28 11.45 23.85
C LEU A 6 -15.90 11.10 22.50
N ALA A 7 -17.07 11.67 22.20
CA ALA A 7 -17.74 11.45 20.91
C ALA A 7 -16.89 11.94 19.72
N SER A 8 -16.26 13.11 19.82
CA SER A 8 -15.38 13.61 18.76
C SER A 8 -14.12 12.76 18.56
N LEU A 9 -13.55 12.23 19.65
CA LEU A 9 -12.38 11.35 19.56
C LEU A 9 -12.72 10.01 18.92
N CYS A 10 -13.86 9.41 19.30
CA CYS A 10 -14.35 8.20 18.67
C CYS A 10 -14.60 8.40 17.17
N LEU A 11 -15.23 9.51 16.78
CA LEU A 11 -15.44 9.84 15.37
C LEU A 11 -14.11 9.97 14.61
N PHE A 12 -13.14 10.67 15.19
CA PHE A 12 -11.82 10.83 14.58
C PHE A 12 -11.10 9.48 14.40
N CYS A 13 -11.13 8.60 15.41
CA CYS A 13 -10.54 7.27 15.32
C CYS A 13 -11.18 6.42 14.21
N VAL A 14 -12.51 6.49 14.04
CA VAL A 14 -13.21 5.77 12.98
C VAL A 14 -12.78 6.27 11.60
N LEU A 15 -12.70 7.60 11.41
CA LEU A 15 -12.29 8.19 10.13
C LEU A 15 -10.85 7.83 9.77
N VAL A 16 -9.93 7.96 10.73
CA VAL A 16 -8.52 7.58 10.51
C VAL A 16 -8.38 6.09 10.27
N GLY A 17 -9.08 5.24 11.02
CA GLY A 17 -9.07 3.79 10.84
C GLY A 17 -9.63 3.35 9.50
N ALA A 18 -10.70 4.00 9.02
CA ALA A 18 -11.25 3.75 7.69
C ALA A 18 -10.25 4.16 6.60
N TRP A 19 -9.63 5.32 6.73
CA TRP A 19 -8.61 5.79 5.79
C TRP A 19 -7.40 4.86 5.75
N THR A 20 -6.82 4.51 6.90
CA THR A 20 -5.67 3.60 6.96
C THR A 20 -6.04 2.22 6.43
N GLY A 21 -7.21 1.69 6.80
CA GLY A 21 -7.72 0.41 6.28
C GLY A 21 -7.82 0.41 4.76
N PHE A 22 -8.39 1.46 4.17
CA PHE A 22 -8.48 1.62 2.72
C PHE A 22 -7.09 1.67 2.06
N THR A 23 -6.16 2.46 2.61
CA THR A 23 -4.80 2.52 2.06
C THR A 23 -4.05 1.19 2.15
N VAL A 24 -4.17 0.46 3.25
CA VAL A 24 -3.51 -0.84 3.42
C VAL A 24 -4.12 -1.88 2.47
N TYR A 25 -5.44 -1.85 2.29
CA TYR A 25 -6.11 -2.70 1.33
C TYR A 25 -5.59 -2.45 -0.09
N ASP A 26 -5.61 -1.19 -0.52
CA ASP A 26 -5.19 -0.80 -1.87
C ASP A 26 -3.71 -1.11 -2.14
N HIS A 27 -2.81 -0.92 -1.16
CA HIS A 27 -1.38 -1.13 -1.35
C HIS A 27 -0.94 -2.60 -1.29
N PHE A 28 -1.55 -3.40 -0.41
CA PHE A 28 -1.09 -4.75 -0.09
C PHE A 28 -2.12 -5.83 -0.39
N PHE A 29 -3.30 -5.75 0.23
CA PHE A 29 -4.28 -6.84 0.17
C PHE A 29 -4.93 -6.98 -1.21
N ALA A 30 -5.13 -5.89 -1.95
CA ALA A 30 -5.73 -5.95 -3.28
C ALA A 30 -4.84 -6.77 -4.25
N HIS A 31 -3.51 -6.60 -4.19
CA HIS A 31 -2.56 -7.41 -4.97
C HIS A 31 -2.53 -8.86 -4.52
N TYR A 32 -2.55 -9.08 -3.21
CA TYR A 32 -2.62 -10.41 -2.63
C TYR A 32 -3.86 -11.17 -3.13
N TRP A 33 -5.06 -10.59 -2.96
CA TRP A 33 -6.32 -11.23 -3.36
C TRP A 33 -6.44 -11.41 -4.87
N PHE A 34 -5.95 -10.46 -5.66
CA PHE A 34 -5.94 -10.62 -7.12
C PHE A 34 -5.07 -11.80 -7.56
N SER A 35 -3.87 -11.93 -6.99
CA SER A 35 -2.98 -13.05 -7.33
C SER A 35 -3.48 -14.39 -6.76
N ALA A 36 -4.05 -14.38 -5.56
CA ALA A 36 -4.56 -15.58 -4.88
C ALA A 36 -5.84 -16.12 -5.55
N ASN A 37 -6.73 -15.24 -6.03
CA ASN A 37 -7.95 -15.63 -6.73
C ASN A 37 -7.74 -15.81 -8.24
N GLY A 38 -6.62 -15.34 -8.79
CA GLY A 38 -6.27 -15.46 -10.21
C GLY A 38 -5.74 -16.84 -10.57
N GLY A 39 -5.81 -17.18 -11.86
CA GLY A 39 -5.26 -18.43 -12.38
C GLY A 39 -3.74 -18.50 -12.23
N ALA A 40 -3.23 -19.70 -11.94
CA ALA A 40 -1.80 -19.99 -11.96
C ALA A 40 -1.47 -20.81 -13.21
N TYR A 41 -0.75 -20.21 -14.14
CA TYR A 41 -0.37 -20.84 -15.40
C TYR A 41 1.11 -21.18 -15.42
N VAL A 42 1.46 -22.34 -15.99
CA VAL A 42 2.82 -22.84 -16.07
C VAL A 42 3.19 -23.20 -17.50
N ASN A 43 4.49 -23.10 -17.81
CA ASN A 43 5.05 -23.33 -19.15
C ASN A 43 4.41 -22.46 -20.24
N VAL A 44 4.10 -21.20 -19.90
CA VAL A 44 3.56 -20.23 -20.86
C VAL A 44 4.67 -19.73 -21.77
N VAL A 45 4.43 -19.75 -23.08
CA VAL A 45 5.40 -19.27 -24.07
C VAL A 45 5.15 -17.77 -24.31
N PRO A 46 6.19 -16.90 -24.32
CA PRO A 46 6.00 -15.46 -24.49
C PRO A 46 5.39 -15.04 -25.85
N THR A 47 5.39 -15.93 -26.84
CA THR A 47 4.80 -15.72 -28.16
C THR A 47 3.31 -16.10 -28.23
N GLU A 48 2.77 -16.75 -27.19
CA GLU A 48 1.34 -17.05 -27.09
C GLU A 48 0.51 -15.78 -26.86
N PRO A 49 -0.76 -15.78 -27.28
CA PRO A 49 -1.64 -14.64 -27.07
C PRO A 49 -1.99 -14.48 -25.57
N ALA A 50 -1.73 -13.29 -25.03
CA ALA A 50 -2.04 -12.89 -23.66
C ALA A 50 -3.54 -12.94 -23.33
N THR A 51 -4.42 -12.88 -24.33
CA THR A 51 -5.88 -12.98 -24.14
C THR A 51 -6.31 -14.27 -23.45
N GLY A 52 -5.56 -15.37 -23.62
CA GLY A 52 -5.81 -16.65 -22.94
C GLY A 52 -5.44 -16.66 -21.46
N TYR A 53 -4.74 -15.62 -20.98
CA TYR A 53 -4.20 -15.51 -19.63
C TYR A 53 -4.69 -14.23 -18.91
N ALA A 54 -5.80 -13.66 -19.35
CA ALA A 54 -6.30 -12.38 -18.84
C ALA A 54 -6.74 -12.42 -17.35
N ASP A 55 -7.05 -13.61 -16.83
CA ASP A 55 -7.39 -13.90 -15.44
C ASP A 55 -6.21 -14.46 -14.63
N ALA A 56 -5.01 -14.50 -15.22
CA ALA A 56 -3.82 -14.98 -14.54
C ALA A 56 -3.46 -14.08 -13.36
N GLY A 57 -3.29 -14.68 -12.18
CA GLY A 57 -2.66 -14.06 -11.02
C GLY A 57 -1.15 -14.28 -11.01
N LYS A 58 -0.71 -15.42 -11.56
CA LYS A 58 0.69 -15.84 -11.63
C LYS A 58 0.94 -16.60 -12.94
N ILE A 59 2.07 -16.32 -13.56
CA ILE A 59 2.49 -16.99 -14.79
C ILE A 59 3.91 -17.50 -14.58
N VAL A 60 4.15 -18.78 -14.87
CA VAL A 60 5.50 -19.35 -14.97
C VAL A 60 5.76 -19.58 -16.44
N PHE A 61 6.72 -18.84 -16.98
CA PHE A 61 7.13 -18.95 -18.37
C PHE A 61 8.04 -20.16 -18.59
N THR A 62 8.27 -20.51 -19.86
CA THR A 62 9.20 -21.58 -20.25
C THR A 62 10.66 -21.27 -19.86
N ASP A 63 11.53 -22.28 -19.91
CA ASP A 63 12.92 -22.18 -19.46
C ASP A 63 13.79 -21.26 -20.33
N GLU A 64 13.39 -21.09 -21.59
CA GLU A 64 14.03 -20.22 -22.57
C GLU A 64 13.63 -18.75 -22.39
N SER A 65 12.54 -18.50 -21.67
CA SER A 65 11.94 -17.18 -21.50
C SER A 65 12.78 -16.28 -20.61
N LYS A 66 13.12 -15.09 -21.12
CA LYS A 66 13.88 -14.07 -20.42
C LYS A 66 13.33 -12.69 -20.71
N VAL A 67 13.59 -11.77 -19.80
CA VAL A 67 13.36 -10.34 -20.02
C VAL A 67 14.38 -9.82 -21.03
N ASP A 68 13.91 -9.27 -22.15
CA ASP A 68 14.77 -8.64 -23.14
C ASP A 68 15.12 -7.21 -22.73
N VAL A 69 16.20 -7.11 -21.96
CA VAL A 69 16.74 -5.85 -21.44
C VAL A 69 17.15 -4.88 -22.55
N ARG A 70 17.48 -5.37 -23.75
CA ARG A 70 17.93 -4.50 -24.86
C ARG A 70 16.78 -3.68 -25.43
N ARG A 71 15.57 -4.23 -25.41
CA ARG A 71 14.33 -3.57 -25.84
C ARG A 71 13.53 -2.98 -24.66
N ALA A 72 14.19 -2.77 -23.51
CA ALA A 72 13.59 -2.09 -22.36
C ALA A 72 13.48 -0.58 -22.59
N LEU A 73 12.42 0.01 -22.04
CA LEU A 73 12.15 1.44 -22.11
C LEU A 73 11.61 1.98 -20.78
N GLY A 74 12.06 3.17 -20.40
CA GLY A 74 11.59 3.92 -19.24
C GLY A 74 10.80 5.15 -19.65
N TYR A 75 9.53 5.23 -19.26
CA TYR A 75 8.68 6.42 -19.39
C TYR A 75 8.71 7.23 -18.09
N ARG A 76 9.09 8.51 -18.15
CA ARG A 76 9.23 9.35 -16.96
C ARG A 76 8.06 10.32 -16.81
N ASP A 77 7.27 10.15 -15.74
CA ASP A 77 6.25 11.10 -15.29
C ASP A 77 6.14 11.07 -13.75
N ARG A 78 6.71 12.08 -13.08
CA ARG A 78 7.07 12.10 -11.63
C ARG A 78 8.00 10.96 -11.19
N LEU A 79 7.65 9.73 -11.53
CA LEU A 79 8.43 8.50 -11.41
C LEU A 79 8.69 7.92 -12.80
N THR A 80 9.67 7.05 -12.89
CA THR A 80 10.10 6.35 -14.11
C THR A 80 9.42 4.99 -14.13
N TYR A 81 8.48 4.82 -15.05
CA TYR A 81 7.76 3.58 -15.31
C TYR A 81 8.54 2.76 -16.34
N CYS A 82 8.98 1.60 -15.93
CA CYS A 82 9.86 0.72 -16.68
C CYS A 82 9.05 -0.42 -17.30
N VAL A 83 9.28 -0.66 -18.59
CA VAL A 83 8.73 -1.82 -19.30
C VAL A 83 9.84 -2.51 -20.08
N ALA A 84 9.83 -3.83 -20.06
CA ALA A 84 10.74 -4.66 -20.85
C ALA A 84 9.98 -5.86 -21.41
N PRO A 85 10.11 -6.17 -22.72
CA PRO A 85 9.40 -7.28 -23.32
C PRO A 85 9.97 -8.61 -22.81
N ILE A 86 9.10 -9.60 -22.60
CA ILE A 86 9.50 -10.97 -22.28
C ILE A 86 9.56 -11.75 -23.59
N SER A 87 10.67 -12.45 -23.83
CA SER A 87 10.87 -13.25 -25.05
C SER A 87 11.69 -14.49 -24.76
N ASP A 88 11.59 -15.49 -25.62
CA ASP A 88 12.36 -16.73 -25.60
C ASP A 88 13.74 -16.62 -26.30
N GLY A 89 14.19 -15.38 -26.55
CA GLY A 89 15.40 -15.09 -27.33
C GLY A 89 15.16 -14.98 -28.84
N THR A 90 13.94 -15.24 -29.32
CA THR A 90 13.55 -14.92 -30.69
C THR A 90 13.19 -13.44 -30.82
N LEU A 91 13.62 -12.82 -31.93
CA LEU A 91 13.24 -11.44 -32.26
C LEU A 91 11.83 -11.41 -32.82
N SER A 92 10.84 -11.51 -31.93
CA SER A 92 9.42 -11.34 -32.29
C SER A 92 9.07 -9.86 -32.40
N THR A 93 8.33 -9.51 -33.46
CA THR A 93 7.77 -8.17 -33.71
C THR A 93 6.43 -7.94 -33.00
N SER A 94 5.80 -9.01 -32.52
CA SER A 94 4.61 -8.97 -31.66
C SER A 94 5.02 -9.44 -30.26
N VAL A 95 4.74 -8.62 -29.24
CA VAL A 95 4.99 -8.96 -27.84
C VAL A 95 3.77 -8.62 -27.01
N GLN A 96 3.27 -9.57 -26.23
CA GLN A 96 2.09 -9.36 -25.38
C GLN A 96 2.40 -9.50 -23.88
N PHE A 97 3.56 -10.03 -23.51
CA PHE A 97 3.99 -10.11 -22.11
C PHE A 97 5.13 -9.13 -21.83
N TRP A 98 4.92 -8.31 -20.80
CA TRP A 98 5.87 -7.26 -20.42
C TRP A 98 6.23 -7.35 -18.95
N ALA A 99 7.53 -7.41 -18.68
CA ALA A 99 8.06 -7.19 -17.34
C ALA A 99 8.02 -5.70 -17.02
N THR A 100 7.52 -5.35 -15.83
CA THR A 100 7.29 -3.96 -15.41
C THR A 100 7.88 -3.67 -14.04
N GLY A 101 8.20 -2.39 -13.81
CA GLY A 101 8.70 -1.90 -12.54
C GLY A 101 8.78 -0.37 -12.50
N MET A 102 9.17 0.20 -11.36
CA MET A 102 9.33 1.65 -11.19
C MET A 102 10.74 1.97 -10.70
N GLU A 103 11.35 3.04 -11.24
CA GLU A 103 12.66 3.56 -10.82
C GLU A 103 13.83 2.55 -10.92
N CYS A 104 13.72 1.57 -11.82
CA CYS A 104 14.69 0.48 -12.00
C CYS A 104 15.10 0.27 -13.47
N CYS A 105 15.05 1.34 -14.27
CA CYS A 105 15.46 1.34 -15.67
C CYS A 105 16.00 2.72 -16.09
N SER A 106 16.79 2.72 -17.17
CA SER A 106 17.15 3.94 -17.89
C SER A 106 16.09 4.29 -18.93
N ALA A 107 16.21 5.45 -19.58
CA ALA A 107 15.31 5.85 -20.67
C ALA A 107 15.20 4.75 -21.76
N ARG A 108 16.30 4.06 -22.09
CA ARG A 108 16.34 2.91 -23.00
C ARG A 108 17.44 1.92 -22.61
N GLY A 109 17.23 0.63 -22.91
CA GLY A 109 18.29 -0.38 -22.96
C GLY A 109 18.84 -0.86 -21.60
N SER A 110 18.16 -0.55 -20.50
CA SER A 110 18.52 -1.04 -19.16
C SER A 110 17.26 -1.32 -18.36
N PHE A 111 17.22 -2.49 -17.72
CA PHE A 111 16.12 -2.95 -16.86
C PHE A 111 16.70 -3.83 -15.77
N THR A 112 16.56 -3.40 -14.52
CA THR A 112 17.18 -4.03 -13.34
C THR A 112 16.17 -4.33 -12.24
N CYS A 113 14.88 -4.32 -12.57
CA CYS A 113 13.80 -4.53 -11.62
C CYS A 113 13.78 -5.99 -11.11
N ASP A 114 13.54 -6.15 -9.81
CA ASP A 114 13.31 -7.45 -9.16
C ASP A 114 14.38 -8.51 -9.48
N ASP A 115 13.98 -9.73 -9.86
CA ASP A 115 14.89 -10.86 -10.06
C ASP A 115 15.40 -10.95 -11.51
N THR A 116 15.45 -9.84 -12.27
CA THR A 116 15.85 -9.84 -13.69
C THR A 116 17.23 -10.46 -13.94
N PHE A 117 18.19 -10.28 -13.02
CA PHE A 117 19.54 -10.85 -13.14
C PHE A 117 19.64 -12.31 -12.65
N ASN A 118 18.58 -12.84 -12.05
CA ASN A 118 18.58 -14.20 -11.55
C ASN A 118 18.25 -15.15 -12.71
N THR A 119 19.20 -16.01 -13.08
CA THR A 119 19.01 -16.99 -14.16
C THR A 119 17.92 -18.01 -13.87
N LYS A 120 17.50 -18.15 -12.61
CA LYS A 120 16.41 -19.04 -12.19
C LYS A 120 15.04 -18.34 -12.14
N ALA A 121 15.00 -17.02 -12.35
CA ALA A 121 13.73 -16.31 -12.39
C ALA A 121 13.09 -16.44 -13.76
N ARG A 122 11.91 -17.05 -13.78
CA ARG A 122 11.08 -17.28 -14.97
C ARG A 122 9.59 -17.10 -14.68
N SER A 123 9.26 -16.49 -13.55
CA SER A 123 7.86 -16.29 -13.14
C SER A 123 7.49 -14.82 -13.15
N GLY A 124 6.27 -14.55 -13.58
CA GLY A 124 5.63 -13.25 -13.56
C GLY A 124 4.54 -13.23 -12.49
N PHE A 125 4.65 -12.28 -11.56
CA PHE A 125 3.52 -11.90 -10.72
C PHE A 125 2.70 -10.85 -11.48
N VAL A 126 1.46 -11.16 -11.85
CA VAL A 126 0.65 -10.29 -12.70
C VAL A 126 0.24 -9.04 -11.93
N ILE A 127 0.51 -7.86 -12.50
CA ILE A 127 0.07 -6.58 -11.94
C ILE A 127 -1.14 -6.12 -12.74
N ARG A 128 -2.26 -5.93 -12.06
CA ARG A 128 -3.43 -5.26 -12.62
C ARG A 128 -3.83 -4.08 -11.77
N ASP A 129 -4.60 -3.17 -12.35
CA ASP A 129 -5.27 -2.10 -11.60
C ASP A 129 -6.35 -2.73 -10.72
N VAL A 130 -5.93 -3.15 -9.54
CA VAL A 130 -6.80 -3.81 -8.55
C VAL A 130 -7.59 -2.81 -7.71
N SER A 131 -7.22 -1.52 -7.73
CA SER A 131 -8.01 -0.46 -7.08
C SER A 131 -8.24 0.72 -8.01
N GLU A 132 -9.43 1.31 -7.91
CA GLU A 132 -9.86 2.46 -8.72
C GLU A 132 -8.95 3.69 -8.52
N HIS A 133 -8.33 3.79 -7.34
CA HIS A 133 -7.38 4.83 -6.97
C HIS A 133 -5.99 4.63 -7.61
N ARG A 134 -5.73 3.46 -8.20
CA ARG A 134 -4.46 3.10 -8.86
C ARG A 134 -4.55 2.82 -10.35
N ARG A 135 -5.68 3.17 -11.00
CA ARG A 135 -5.84 3.21 -12.47
C ARG A 135 -4.69 3.90 -13.22
N ASP A 136 -3.92 4.70 -12.49
CA ASP A 136 -2.73 5.39 -12.96
C ASP A 136 -1.58 4.44 -13.37
N GLN A 137 -1.34 3.32 -12.65
CA GLN A 137 -0.14 2.51 -12.91
C GLN A 137 -0.18 1.80 -14.26
N HIS A 138 -1.26 1.06 -14.55
CA HIS A 138 -1.43 0.44 -15.86
C HIS A 138 -1.43 1.49 -16.98
N TYR A 139 -2.06 2.64 -16.76
CA TYR A 139 -2.08 3.74 -17.72
C TYR A 139 -0.66 4.23 -18.07
N TYR A 140 0.22 4.42 -17.08
CA TYR A 140 1.60 4.82 -17.33
C TYR A 140 2.46 3.71 -17.96
N TYR A 141 2.26 2.44 -17.56
CA TYR A 141 2.92 1.33 -18.24
C TYR A 141 2.49 1.21 -19.70
N MET A 142 1.22 1.44 -20.01
CA MET A 142 0.72 1.45 -21.39
C MET A 142 1.35 2.59 -22.21
N LYS A 143 1.58 3.77 -21.60
CA LYS A 143 2.35 4.84 -22.28
C LYS A 143 3.78 4.42 -22.57
N ALA A 144 4.43 3.74 -21.62
CA ALA A 144 5.78 3.22 -21.80
C ALA A 144 5.82 2.15 -22.91
N VAL A 145 4.84 1.25 -22.97
CA VAL A 145 4.70 0.27 -24.07
C VAL A 145 4.57 0.99 -25.42
N ARG A 146 3.65 1.96 -25.55
CA ARG A 146 3.47 2.71 -26.80
C ARG A 146 4.76 3.41 -27.27
N GLN A 147 5.54 3.91 -26.32
CA GLN A 147 6.84 4.51 -26.63
C GLN A 147 7.88 3.45 -27.03
N ALA A 148 7.84 2.26 -26.44
CA ALA A 148 8.69 1.12 -26.80
C ALA A 148 8.34 0.58 -28.19
N GLU A 149 7.05 0.48 -28.53
CA GLU A 149 6.54 0.11 -29.86
C GLU A 149 7.12 1.03 -30.93
N ALA A 150 7.00 2.35 -30.72
CA ALA A 150 7.55 3.35 -31.64
C ALA A 150 9.08 3.32 -31.72
N ALA A 151 9.78 3.01 -30.63
CA ALA A 151 11.24 3.00 -30.57
C ALA A 151 11.87 1.75 -31.21
N PHE A 152 11.22 0.60 -31.08
CA PHE A 152 11.79 -0.70 -31.45
C PHE A 152 11.03 -1.42 -32.57
N GLY A 153 9.96 -0.83 -33.11
CA GLY A 153 9.17 -1.44 -34.18
C GLY A 153 8.44 -2.71 -33.73
N ILE A 154 8.04 -2.76 -32.45
CA ILE A 154 7.29 -3.86 -31.85
C ILE A 154 5.81 -3.47 -31.83
N THR A 155 4.93 -4.45 -31.83
CA THR A 155 3.48 -4.30 -31.68
C THR A 155 2.99 -5.09 -30.47
N SER A 156 2.06 -4.52 -29.72
CA SER A 156 1.50 -5.11 -28.52
C SER A 156 -0.01 -4.91 -28.52
N THR A 157 -0.76 -6.01 -28.61
CA THR A 157 -2.22 -6.01 -28.49
C THR A 157 -2.58 -6.56 -27.12
N ASP A 158 -3.28 -5.78 -26.31
CA ASP A 158 -3.72 -6.12 -24.95
C ASP A 158 -2.63 -6.75 -24.07
N PRO A 159 -1.55 -6.01 -23.76
CA PRO A 159 -0.43 -6.54 -23.01
C PRO A 159 -0.79 -6.92 -21.57
N ILE A 160 -0.22 -8.03 -21.09
CA ILE A 160 -0.19 -8.39 -19.67
C ILE A 160 1.11 -7.87 -19.06
N PHE A 161 0.96 -7.11 -17.98
CA PHE A 161 2.06 -6.61 -17.18
C PHE A 161 2.36 -7.53 -16.02
N VAL A 162 3.63 -7.89 -15.86
CA VAL A 162 4.10 -8.75 -14.77
C VAL A 162 5.29 -8.14 -14.06
N ARG A 163 5.47 -8.45 -12.77
CA ARG A 163 6.76 -8.30 -12.09
C ARG A 163 7.56 -9.58 -12.27
N TRP A 164 8.80 -9.43 -12.71
CA TRP A 164 9.67 -10.57 -12.95
C TRP A 164 10.29 -11.06 -11.64
N VAL A 165 9.85 -12.22 -11.18
CA VAL A 165 10.26 -12.81 -9.90
C VAL A 165 10.70 -14.25 -10.06
N LYS A 166 11.51 -14.74 -9.12
CA LYS A 166 11.87 -16.15 -9.04
C LYS A 166 10.74 -17.01 -8.47
N ASP A 167 10.06 -16.48 -7.46
CA ASP A 167 9.06 -17.21 -6.70
C ASP A 167 7.83 -16.30 -6.49
N PRO A 168 6.72 -16.55 -7.22
CA PRO A 168 5.54 -15.71 -7.14
C PRO A 168 4.76 -15.95 -5.84
N GLU A 169 4.88 -17.14 -5.22
CA GLU A 169 4.24 -17.46 -3.93
C GLU A 169 4.93 -16.73 -2.79
N LYS A 170 6.26 -16.63 -2.84
CA LYS A 170 7.01 -15.79 -1.89
C LYS A 170 6.60 -14.32 -1.99
N MET A 171 6.38 -13.82 -3.21
CA MET A 171 5.91 -12.44 -3.40
C MET A 171 4.49 -12.24 -2.83
N GLU A 172 3.57 -13.16 -3.10
CA GLU A 172 2.22 -13.15 -2.53
C GLU A 172 2.25 -13.14 -0.99
N THR A 173 2.97 -14.09 -0.39
CA THR A 173 3.09 -14.19 1.08
C THR A 173 3.75 -12.94 1.68
N ASN A 174 4.67 -12.30 0.96
CA ASN A 174 5.27 -11.04 1.39
C ASN A 174 4.27 -9.88 1.38
N TYR A 175 3.39 -9.78 0.37
CA TYR A 175 2.29 -8.80 0.36
C TYR A 175 1.36 -9.00 1.55
N TRP A 176 0.98 -10.24 1.84
CA TRP A 176 0.13 -10.56 2.99
C TRP A 176 0.80 -10.21 4.32
N ARG A 177 2.06 -10.64 4.54
CA ARG A 177 2.80 -10.37 5.78
C ARG A 177 3.03 -8.89 5.99
N THR A 178 3.40 -8.15 4.94
CA THR A 178 3.66 -6.71 5.04
C THR A 178 2.36 -5.95 5.31
N GLY A 179 1.27 -6.27 4.60
CA GLY A 179 -0.04 -5.67 4.85
C GLY A 179 -0.55 -5.91 6.27
N PHE A 180 -0.44 -7.16 6.75
CA PHE A 180 -0.81 -7.52 8.12
C PHE A 180 0.07 -6.82 9.17
N GLY A 181 1.39 -6.75 8.93
CA GLY A 181 2.34 -6.06 9.80
C GLY A 181 2.03 -4.57 9.93
N VAL A 182 1.76 -3.88 8.81
CA VAL A 182 1.39 -2.45 8.80
C VAL A 182 0.06 -2.25 9.54
N LEU A 183 -0.93 -3.12 9.33
CA LEU A 183 -2.20 -3.06 10.05
C LEU A 183 -1.98 -3.21 11.57
N LEU A 184 -1.21 -4.21 11.99
CA LEU A 184 -0.92 -4.47 13.40
C LEU A 184 -0.19 -3.28 14.05
N VAL A 185 0.84 -2.74 13.38
CA VAL A 185 1.54 -1.54 13.85
C VAL A 185 0.59 -0.35 13.96
N SER A 186 -0.31 -0.15 12.99
CA SER A 186 -1.29 0.94 13.01
C SER A 186 -2.25 0.82 14.20
N VAL A 187 -2.69 -0.38 14.55
CA VAL A 187 -3.55 -0.63 15.72
C VAL A 187 -2.78 -0.34 17.02
N ILE A 188 -1.54 -0.78 17.15
CA ILE A 188 -0.73 -0.51 18.34
C ILE A 188 -0.54 0.99 18.52
N VAL A 189 -0.17 1.71 17.46
CA VAL A 189 0.01 3.17 17.50
C VAL A 189 -1.30 3.88 17.88
N ALA A 190 -2.43 3.46 17.32
CA ALA A 190 -3.73 4.02 17.67
C ALA A 190 -4.10 3.76 19.15
N LEU A 191 -3.83 2.55 19.67
CA LEU A 191 -4.06 2.22 21.08
C LEU A 191 -3.20 3.06 22.02
N LEU A 192 -1.91 3.21 21.72
CA LEU A 192 -1.00 4.06 22.51
C LEU A 192 -1.45 5.53 22.49
N PHE A 193 -1.91 6.02 21.34
CA PHE A 193 -2.46 7.37 21.23
C PHE A 193 -3.73 7.54 22.08
N CYS A 194 -4.66 6.58 22.06
CA CYS A 194 -5.85 6.61 22.90
C CYS A 194 -5.51 6.61 24.40
N ILE A 195 -4.58 5.75 24.83
CA ILE A 195 -4.13 5.69 26.23
C ILE A 195 -3.51 7.03 26.64
N PHE A 196 -2.66 7.62 25.79
CA PHE A 196 -2.06 8.92 26.03
C PHE A 196 -3.13 10.00 26.23
N VAL A 197 -4.10 10.13 25.31
CA VAL A 197 -5.16 11.14 25.43
C VAL A 197 -6.03 10.92 26.67
N ILE A 198 -6.39 9.66 26.99
CA ILE A 198 -7.19 9.35 28.19
C ILE A 198 -6.41 9.73 29.46
N SER A 199 -5.10 9.47 29.52
CA SER A 199 -4.27 9.83 30.68
C SER A 199 -4.17 11.35 30.89
N LEU A 200 -4.13 12.15 29.82
CA LEU A 200 -4.17 13.62 29.88
C LEU A 200 -5.53 14.13 30.38
N ILE A 201 -6.62 13.51 29.95
CA ILE A 201 -7.97 13.84 30.43
C ILE A 201 -8.11 13.47 31.91
N PHE A 202 -7.55 12.34 32.33
CA PHE A 202 -7.61 11.89 33.72
C PHE A 202 -6.76 12.75 34.66
N SER A 203 -5.55 13.14 34.25
CA SER A 203 -4.67 14.01 35.05
C SER A 203 -5.26 15.40 35.23
N SER A 204 -5.84 15.98 34.18
CA SER A 204 -6.55 17.27 34.26
C SER A 204 -7.81 17.19 35.15
N TRP A 205 -8.53 16.07 35.14
CA TRP A 205 -9.66 15.84 36.05
C TRP A 205 -9.24 15.75 37.51
N LEU A 206 -8.16 15.01 37.82
CA LEU A 206 -7.60 14.90 39.16
C LEU A 206 -7.14 16.26 39.69
N GLY A 207 -6.44 17.05 38.88
CA GLY A 207 -6.01 18.41 39.23
C GLY A 207 -7.18 19.33 39.52
N TYR A 208 -8.22 19.32 38.67
CA TYR A 208 -9.45 20.09 38.91
C TYR A 208 -10.14 19.65 40.20
N ARG A 209 -10.27 18.34 40.46
CA ARG A 209 -10.91 17.82 41.67
C ARG A 209 -10.15 18.21 42.94
N TRP A 210 -8.83 18.03 42.95
CA TRP A 210 -7.97 18.45 44.07
C TRP A 210 -8.08 19.95 44.34
N TRP A 211 -8.04 20.79 43.31
CA TRP A 211 -8.21 22.24 43.46
C TRP A 211 -9.59 22.63 44.01
N THR A 212 -10.67 21.99 43.56
CA THR A 212 -12.02 22.26 44.10
C THR A 212 -12.17 21.82 45.56
N VAL A 213 -11.59 20.67 45.95
CA VAL A 213 -11.61 20.19 47.35
C VAL A 213 -10.75 21.11 48.23
N GLY A 214 -9.56 21.49 47.78
CA GLY A 214 -8.68 22.43 48.49
C GLY A 214 -9.32 23.81 48.69
N ARG A 215 -10.06 24.32 47.69
CA ARG A 215 -10.80 25.58 47.81
C ARG A 215 -11.94 25.52 48.84
N LYS A 216 -12.69 24.41 48.89
CA LYS A 216 -13.74 24.21 49.90
C LYS A 216 -13.15 24.10 51.31
N ALA A 217 -12.08 23.32 51.48
CA ALA A 217 -11.39 23.18 52.76
C ALA A 217 -10.76 24.49 53.26
N PHE A 218 -10.26 25.34 52.35
CA PHE A 218 -9.79 26.68 52.70
C PHE A 218 -10.94 27.62 53.08
N GLY A 219 -12.05 27.61 52.32
CA GLY A 219 -13.22 28.44 52.59
C GLY A 219 -13.87 28.18 53.96
N GLU A 220 -13.99 26.91 54.37
CA GLU A 220 -14.54 26.54 55.68
C GLU A 220 -13.65 26.98 56.86
N ARG A 221 -12.35 27.15 56.64
CA ARG A 221 -11.40 27.59 57.69
C ARG A 221 -11.46 29.08 58.00
N PHE A 222 -12.09 29.89 57.15
CA PHE A 222 -12.28 31.35 57.34
C PHE A 222 -13.69 31.74 57.82
N GLN A 223 -14.55 30.76 58.14
CA GLN A 223 -15.86 31.04 58.69
C GLN A 223 -15.72 31.40 60.17
N ALA A 224 -15.66 32.71 60.47
CA ALA A 224 -15.55 33.22 61.82
C ALA A 224 -16.76 32.77 62.68
N PRO A 225 -16.55 32.44 63.96
CA PRO A 225 -17.66 32.12 64.86
C PRO A 225 -18.60 33.34 64.96
N VAL A 226 -19.90 33.09 64.75
CA VAL A 226 -20.95 34.09 64.95
C VAL A 226 -20.93 34.49 66.43
N LEU A 227 -20.52 35.73 66.73
CA LEU A 227 -20.62 36.29 68.08
C LEU A 227 -22.11 36.42 68.44
N PRO A 228 -22.52 36.04 69.66
CA PRO A 228 -23.90 36.21 70.10
C PRO A 228 -24.27 37.71 70.15
N ASP A 229 -25.47 38.04 69.68
CA ASP A 229 -25.98 39.40 69.65
C ASP A 229 -26.02 40.00 71.07
N PRO A 230 -25.68 41.31 71.22
CA PRO A 230 -25.74 41.96 72.52
C PRO A 230 -27.21 42.06 73.00
N PRO A 231 -27.44 41.95 74.32
CA PRO A 231 -28.79 42.06 74.87
C PRO A 231 -29.39 43.43 74.56
N VAL A 232 -30.60 43.42 74.00
CA VAL A 232 -31.41 44.60 73.69
C VAL A 232 -31.86 45.23 75.02
N PRO A 233 -31.80 46.58 75.16
CA PRO A 233 -32.14 47.27 76.40
C PRO A 233 -33.60 47.15 76.81
#